data_AF-A0AAU0RSC9-F1
#
_entry.id   AF-A0AAU0RSC9-F1
#
_cell.length_a   1.000
_cell.length_b   1.000
_cell.length_c   1.000
_cell.angle_alpha   90.00
_cell.angle_beta   90.00
_cell.angle_gamma   90.00
#
_symmetry.space_group_name_H-M   'P 1'
#
loop_
_entity.id
_entity.type
_entity.pdbx_description
1 polymer ?
#
loop_
_entity_poly.entity_id
_entity_poly.type
_entity_poly.pdbx_seq_one_letter_code
_entity_poly.pdbx_strand_id
1 'polypeptide(L)'
;MSRKSSFLDDLLFIATKLPWWLSVAIGVGAYGYLHSLSLAPIPIYSDLNHLQSVVFSTLLKPVATFGQYLLPLVFLSGAAASVLGRRKRRNLLAAMTMAGGETAATISWQQFELLVGEALRHQGFSVLETGGNGPDGGVDLIARKDGETYLVQCKQWRSLQVGVPVVRELYGAMAAEGATGGMVITSGRFTGPAKQFASGRNLRLVDGELLNKWIAASKRAGPKPTSEVVETRKEPAVEAPAVATAVTVVEELIKPAAPACPHCKKQMVIRVARSGANAGGDFWGCSAYPKCRGIRTIFKLL
;
A
#
# COMPACT_ATOMS: atom_id res chain seq x y z
N MET A 1 18.62 14.07 -8.04
CA MET A 1 19.72 13.10 -7.92
C MET A 1 19.18 11.84 -7.26
N SER A 2 19.03 10.75 -8.02
CA SER A 2 18.57 9.48 -7.48
C SER A 2 19.66 8.89 -6.57
N ARG A 3 19.35 8.78 -5.28
CA ARG A 3 20.21 8.11 -4.31
C ARG A 3 20.17 6.63 -4.68
N LYS A 4 21.24 6.10 -5.29
CA LYS A 4 21.36 4.66 -5.55
C LYS A 4 21.26 3.97 -4.18
N SER A 5 20.17 3.25 -3.92
CA SER A 5 20.05 2.43 -2.72
C SER A 5 21.19 1.42 -2.74
N SER A 6 21.93 1.33 -1.65
CA SER A 6 22.94 0.28 -1.54
C SER A 6 22.20 -1.04 -1.33
N PHE A 7 22.75 -2.16 -1.81
CA PHE A 7 22.19 -3.50 -1.56
C PHE A 7 21.92 -3.77 -0.05
N LEU A 8 22.73 -3.16 0.83
CA LEU A 8 22.54 -3.21 2.27
C LEU A 8 21.31 -2.42 2.76
N ASP A 9 20.97 -1.30 2.12
CA ASP A 9 19.79 -0.50 2.45
C ASP A 9 18.51 -1.28 2.10
N ASP A 10 18.51 -1.98 0.97
CA ASP A 10 17.39 -2.82 0.54
C ASP A 10 17.21 -4.04 1.47
N LEU A 11 18.32 -4.70 1.85
CA LEU A 11 18.32 -5.77 2.85
C LEU A 11 17.81 -5.30 4.21
N LEU A 12 18.26 -4.13 4.67
CA LEU A 12 17.81 -3.54 5.93
C LEU A 12 16.33 -3.20 5.87
N PHE A 13 15.86 -2.60 4.78
CA PHE A 13 14.45 -2.28 4.58
C PHE A 13 13.58 -3.53 4.64
N ILE A 14 13.96 -4.61 3.96
CA ILE A 14 13.27 -5.90 4.01
C ILE A 14 13.29 -6.47 5.44
N ALA A 15 14.45 -6.45 6.11
CA ALA A 15 14.61 -6.95 7.48
C ALA A 15 13.74 -6.22 8.51
N THR A 16 13.48 -4.92 8.32
CA THR A 16 12.58 -4.14 9.21
C THR A 16 11.11 -4.48 9.02
N LYS A 17 10.70 -4.91 7.83
CA LYS A 17 9.30 -5.26 7.50
C LYS A 17 8.92 -6.67 7.94
N LEU A 18 9.89 -7.57 8.08
CA LEU A 18 9.66 -8.96 8.50
C LEU A 18 9.28 -9.06 10.00
N PRO A 19 8.57 -10.14 10.41
CA PRO A 19 8.43 -10.52 11.81
C PRO A 19 9.79 -10.66 12.49
N TRP A 20 9.96 -10.13 13.70
CA TRP A 20 11.25 -10.12 14.40
C TRP A 20 11.85 -11.53 14.57
N TRP A 21 11.01 -12.54 14.82
CA TRP A 21 11.44 -13.92 14.98
C TRP A 21 11.98 -14.50 13.66
N LEU A 22 11.41 -14.08 12.53
CA LEU A 22 11.85 -14.51 11.20
C LEU A 22 13.16 -13.84 10.82
N SER A 23 13.31 -12.54 11.11
CA SER A 23 14.60 -11.84 10.92
C SER A 23 15.71 -12.46 11.78
N VAL A 24 15.43 -12.83 13.03
CA VAL A 24 16.39 -13.53 13.91
C VAL A 24 16.73 -14.91 13.35
N ALA A 25 15.74 -15.69 12.90
CA ALA A 25 15.96 -17.01 12.32
C ALA A 25 16.81 -16.96 11.05
N ILE A 26 16.55 -15.99 10.16
CA ILE A 26 17.36 -15.75 8.95
C ILE A 26 18.79 -15.36 9.32
N GLY A 27 18.97 -14.47 10.31
CA GLY A 27 20.30 -14.07 10.79
C GLY A 27 21.12 -15.25 11.34
N VAL A 28 20.51 -16.10 12.16
CA VAL A 28 21.17 -17.29 12.74
C VAL A 28 21.47 -18.34 11.66
N GLY A 29 20.53 -18.60 10.74
CA GLY A 29 20.75 -19.53 9.63
C GLY A 29 21.85 -19.08 8.68
N ALA A 30 21.88 -17.79 8.34
CA ALA A 30 22.93 -17.20 7.52
C ALA A 30 24.31 -17.25 8.19
N TYR A 31 24.38 -17.00 9.51
CA TYR A 31 25.61 -17.19 10.28
C TYR A 31 26.10 -18.63 10.18
N GLY A 32 25.25 -19.61 10.49
CA GLY A 32 25.62 -21.02 10.48
C GLY A 32 26.12 -21.50 9.11
N TYR A 33 25.44 -21.08 8.04
CA TYR A 33 25.82 -21.42 6.67
C TYR A 33 27.17 -20.80 6.25
N LEU A 34 27.35 -19.50 6.47
CA LEU A 34 28.59 -18.80 6.13
C LEU A 34 29.76 -19.24 7.02
N HIS A 35 29.50 -19.54 8.28
CA HIS A 35 30.49 -20.08 9.20
C HIS A 35 30.96 -21.47 8.76
N SER A 36 30.03 -22.35 8.35
CA SER A 36 30.36 -23.66 7.77
C SER A 36 31.22 -23.55 6.50
N LEU A 37 30.92 -22.58 5.63
CA LEU A 37 31.72 -22.31 4.43
C LEU A 37 33.10 -21.72 4.77
N SER A 38 33.20 -20.91 5.83
CA SER A 38 34.48 -20.33 6.26
C SER A 38 35.44 -21.38 6.82
N LEU A 39 34.91 -22.39 7.50
CA LEU A 39 35.66 -23.50 8.10
C LEU A 39 36.01 -24.59 7.07
N ALA A 40 35.37 -24.60 5.89
CA ALA A 40 35.67 -25.57 4.85
C ALA A 40 37.14 -25.42 4.39
N PRO A 41 37.94 -26.51 4.41
CA PRO A 41 39.33 -26.46 3.97
C PRO A 41 39.40 -26.08 2.48
N ILE A 42 40.43 -25.33 2.09
CA ILE A 42 40.67 -25.00 0.69
C ILE A 42 41.17 -26.28 0.01
N PRO A 43 40.46 -26.83 -0.98
CA PRO A 43 40.92 -28.05 -1.63
C PRO A 43 42.13 -27.72 -2.51
N ILE A 44 43.24 -28.41 -2.27
CA ILE A 44 44.47 -28.28 -3.07
C ILE A 44 44.37 -29.33 -4.18
N TYR A 45 43.98 -28.90 -5.38
CA TYR A 45 43.95 -29.77 -6.56
C TYR A 45 45.23 -29.59 -7.39
N SER A 46 45.88 -30.69 -7.73
CA SER A 46 47.04 -30.73 -8.63
C SER A 46 46.66 -30.88 -10.11
N ASP A 47 45.37 -30.80 -10.45
CA ASP A 47 44.83 -31.07 -11.79
C ASP A 47 44.21 -29.82 -12.43
N LEU A 48 44.50 -29.60 -13.72
CA LEU A 48 44.10 -28.43 -14.51
C LEU A 48 42.57 -28.32 -14.70
N ASN A 49 41.86 -29.45 -14.62
CA ASN A 49 40.40 -29.51 -14.75
C ASN A 49 39.64 -28.86 -13.57
N HIS A 50 40.31 -28.59 -12.45
CA HIS A 50 39.70 -28.02 -11.23
C HIS A 50 40.02 -26.54 -10.99
N LEU A 51 40.73 -25.87 -11.92
CA LEU A 51 41.13 -24.47 -11.79
C LEU A 51 39.95 -23.51 -11.52
N GLN A 52 38.79 -23.73 -12.14
CA GLN A 52 37.59 -22.91 -11.91
C GLN A 52 37.12 -22.95 -10.45
N SER A 53 37.13 -24.14 -9.83
CA SER A 53 36.69 -24.33 -8.44
C SER A 53 37.67 -23.74 -7.42
N VAL A 54 38.96 -23.72 -7.74
CA VAL A 54 40.00 -23.09 -6.92
C VAL A 54 39.89 -21.57 -6.97
N VAL A 55 39.69 -20.98 -8.15
CA VAL A 55 39.49 -19.53 -8.30
C VAL A 55 38.22 -19.10 -7.56
N PHE A 56 37.11 -19.83 -7.72
CA PHE A 56 35.84 -19.50 -7.07
C PHE A 56 35.91 -19.60 -5.54
N SER A 57 36.52 -20.67 -5.01
CA SER A 57 36.69 -20.86 -3.56
C SER A 57 37.63 -19.83 -2.93
N THR A 58 38.69 -19.41 -3.64
CA THR A 58 39.63 -18.38 -3.16
C THR A 58 38.97 -16.99 -3.10
N LEU A 59 38.08 -16.67 -4.05
CA LEU A 59 37.36 -15.39 -4.09
C LEU A 59 36.17 -15.34 -3.13
N LEU A 60 35.46 -16.46 -2.92
CA LEU A 60 34.31 -16.51 -2.02
C LEU A 60 34.68 -16.59 -0.55
N LYS A 61 35.85 -17.11 -0.20
CA LYS A 61 36.23 -17.29 1.21
C LYS A 61 36.35 -15.97 1.99
N PRO A 62 36.96 -14.89 1.46
CA PRO A 62 36.88 -13.56 2.06
C PRO A 62 35.44 -13.06 2.21
N VAL A 63 34.61 -13.26 1.18
CA VAL A 63 33.19 -12.85 1.22
C VAL A 63 32.43 -13.60 2.32
N ALA A 64 32.73 -14.89 2.51
CA ALA A 64 32.15 -15.70 3.57
C ALA A 64 32.66 -15.31 4.97
N THR A 65 33.95 -15.02 5.13
CA THR A 65 34.54 -14.65 6.43
C THR A 65 34.09 -13.27 6.91
N PHE A 66 33.89 -12.30 6.00
CA PHE A 66 33.30 -11.00 6.34
C PHE A 66 31.76 -11.08 6.43
N GLY A 67 31.14 -11.80 5.51
CA GLY A 67 29.68 -11.97 5.43
C GLY A 67 29.09 -12.65 6.66
N GLN A 68 29.81 -13.57 7.30
CA GLN A 68 29.33 -14.28 8.49
C GLN A 68 28.97 -13.33 9.64
N TYR A 69 29.62 -12.18 9.77
CA TYR A 69 29.32 -11.20 10.82
C TYR A 69 28.39 -10.08 10.34
N LEU A 70 28.53 -9.70 9.07
CA LEU A 70 27.80 -8.57 8.51
C LEU A 70 26.31 -8.90 8.29
N LEU A 71 25.99 -10.09 7.77
CA LEU A 71 24.60 -10.47 7.52
C LEU A 71 23.78 -10.60 8.82
N PRO A 72 24.25 -11.32 9.86
CA PRO A 72 23.52 -11.42 11.12
C PRO A 72 23.34 -10.07 11.79
N LEU A 73 24.32 -9.16 11.71
CA LEU A 73 24.22 -7.82 12.28
C LEU A 73 23.12 -6.98 11.60
N VAL A 74 22.99 -7.08 10.28
CA VAL A 74 21.90 -6.41 9.52
C VAL A 74 20.53 -6.99 9.90
N PHE A 75 20.40 -8.31 9.99
CA PHE A 75 19.13 -8.94 10.37
C PHE A 75 18.75 -8.72 11.85
N LEU A 76 19.72 -8.70 12.76
CA LEU A 76 19.51 -8.40 14.18
C LEU A 76 19.14 -6.93 14.40
N SER A 77 19.79 -5.99 13.71
CA SER A 77 19.41 -4.58 13.75
C SER A 77 18.00 -4.34 13.17
N GLY A 78 17.65 -5.04 12.08
CA GLY A 78 16.29 -5.05 11.53
C GLY A 78 15.26 -5.64 12.50
N ALA A 79 15.59 -6.74 13.18
CA ALA A 79 14.73 -7.34 14.21
C ALA A 79 14.52 -6.40 15.40
N ALA A 80 15.58 -5.76 15.89
CA ALA A 80 15.50 -4.78 16.97
C ALA A 80 14.62 -3.57 16.58
N ALA A 81 14.80 -3.02 15.38
CA ALA A 81 13.96 -1.95 14.85
C ALA A 81 12.48 -2.40 14.72
N SER A 82 12.24 -3.63 14.27
CA SER A 82 10.90 -4.21 14.13
C SER A 82 10.20 -4.43 15.49
N VAL A 83 10.95 -4.86 16.52
CA VAL A 83 10.46 -5.00 17.90
C VAL A 83 10.19 -3.64 18.52
N LEU A 84 11.11 -2.68 18.39
CA LEU A 84 10.94 -1.33 18.93
C LEU A 84 9.76 -0.60 18.26
N GLY A 85 9.59 -0.74 16.95
CA GLY A 85 8.44 -0.22 16.20
C GLY A 85 7.12 -0.82 16.67
N ARG A 86 7.05 -2.15 16.83
CA ARG A 86 5.85 -2.83 17.35
C ARG A 86 5.56 -2.50 18.81
N ARG A 87 6.58 -2.41 19.66
CA ARG A 87 6.43 -2.08 21.08
C ARG A 87 6.02 -0.62 21.29
N LYS A 88 6.56 0.30 20.49
CA LYS A 88 6.12 1.71 20.45
C LYS A 88 4.67 1.83 19.99
N ARG A 89 4.27 1.12 18.92
CA ARG A 89 2.86 1.05 18.49
C ARG A 89 1.94 0.52 19.60
N ARG A 90 2.33 -0.57 20.26
CA ARG A 90 1.54 -1.18 21.34
C ARG A 90 1.45 -0.32 22.60
N ASN A 91 2.53 0.37 22.96
CA ASN A 91 2.56 1.29 24.11
C ASN A 91 1.78 2.58 23.83
N LEU A 92 1.79 3.08 22.59
CA LEU A 92 0.94 4.20 22.18
C LEU A 92 -0.54 3.83 22.23
N LEU A 93 -0.90 2.64 21.74
CA LEU A 93 -2.26 2.11 21.84
C LEU A 93 -2.67 1.87 23.31
N ALA A 94 -1.78 1.36 24.16
CA ALA A 94 -2.04 1.18 25.59
C ALA A 94 -2.22 2.51 26.35
N ALA A 95 -1.43 3.54 26.01
CA ALA A 95 -1.59 4.89 26.54
C ALA A 95 -2.94 5.51 26.13
N MET A 96 -3.42 5.23 24.91
CA MET A 96 -4.73 5.66 24.40
C MET A 96 -5.92 4.92 25.04
N THR A 97 -5.73 3.66 25.45
CA THR A 97 -6.76 2.92 26.19
C THR A 97 -6.98 3.47 27.60
N MET A 98 -5.91 3.91 28.28
CA MET A 98 -5.93 4.43 29.66
C MET A 98 -6.43 5.88 29.76
N ALA A 99 -6.23 6.70 28.72
CA ALA A 99 -6.76 8.07 28.68
C ALA A 99 -8.23 8.06 28.24
N GLY A 100 -9.13 7.76 29.19
CA GLY A 100 -10.56 7.97 29.02
C GLY A 100 -10.90 9.46 29.04
N GLY A 101 -11.35 9.99 27.90
CA GLY A 101 -12.29 11.13 27.89
C GLY A 101 -11.75 12.49 27.45
N GLU A 102 -10.49 12.86 27.70
CA GLU A 102 -10.06 14.28 27.51
C GLU A 102 -8.94 14.52 26.48
N THR A 103 -8.53 13.52 25.70
CA THR A 103 -7.27 13.58 24.92
C THR A 103 -7.44 13.62 23.40
N ALA A 104 -8.61 13.99 22.87
CA ALA A 104 -8.69 14.36 21.44
C ALA A 104 -7.95 15.68 21.13
N ALA A 105 -7.68 16.49 22.17
CA ALA A 105 -7.00 17.78 22.05
C ALA A 105 -5.46 17.71 22.12
N THR A 106 -4.88 16.57 22.53
CA THR A 106 -3.43 16.42 22.79
C THR A 106 -2.72 15.40 21.90
N ILE A 107 -3.45 14.75 20.99
CA ILE A 107 -2.87 13.80 20.03
C ILE A 107 -2.30 14.52 18.80
N SER A 108 -1.16 14.04 18.31
CA SER A 108 -0.58 14.52 17.04
C SER A 108 -1.43 14.09 15.84
N TRP A 109 -1.25 14.76 14.70
CA TRP A 109 -1.97 14.44 13.46
C TRP A 109 -1.80 12.96 13.04
N GLN A 110 -0.58 12.43 13.10
CA GLN A 110 -0.29 11.02 12.83
C GLN A 110 -0.97 10.05 13.81
N GLN A 111 -1.12 10.46 15.07
CA GLN A 111 -1.82 9.65 16.07
C GLN A 111 -3.32 9.64 15.85
N PHE A 112 -3.89 10.77 15.38
CA PHE A 112 -5.30 10.86 15.02
C PHE A 112 -5.64 9.96 13.83
N GLU A 113 -4.84 9.97 12.78
CA GLU A 113 -5.01 9.07 11.62
C GLU A 113 -4.98 7.60 12.03
N LEU A 114 -4.00 7.22 12.86
CA LEU A 114 -3.88 5.86 13.37
C LEU A 114 -5.13 5.45 14.17
N LEU A 115 -5.62 6.32 15.05
CA LEU A 115 -6.81 6.09 15.85
C LEU A 115 -8.06 5.93 14.98
N VAL A 116 -8.21 6.79 13.98
CA VAL A 116 -9.30 6.72 13.01
C VAL A 116 -9.23 5.42 12.20
N GLY A 117 -8.05 5.04 11.74
CA GLY A 117 -7.82 3.77 11.05
C GLY A 117 -8.23 2.58 11.91
N GLU A 118 -7.87 2.57 13.19
CA GLU A 118 -8.25 1.50 14.12
C GLU A 118 -9.77 1.46 14.38
N ALA A 119 -10.41 2.61 14.53
CA ALA A 119 -11.86 2.70 14.70
C ALA A 119 -12.63 2.21 13.45
N LEU A 120 -12.07 2.42 12.26
CA LEU A 120 -12.62 1.89 11.00
C LEU A 120 -12.40 0.37 10.90
N ARG A 121 -11.23 -0.14 11.29
CA ARG A 121 -10.97 -1.59 11.36
C ARG A 121 -11.97 -2.29 12.27
N HIS A 122 -12.29 -1.71 13.42
CA HIS A 122 -13.32 -2.22 14.33
C HIS A 122 -14.74 -2.19 13.73
N GLN A 123 -15.01 -1.38 12.71
CA GLN A 123 -16.28 -1.37 11.97
C GLN A 123 -16.32 -2.36 10.79
N GLY A 124 -15.27 -3.18 10.64
CA GLY A 124 -15.15 -4.18 9.58
C GLY A 124 -14.59 -3.63 8.27
N PHE A 125 -13.89 -2.49 8.29
CA PHE A 125 -13.14 -2.01 7.12
C PHE A 125 -11.70 -2.54 7.15
N SER A 126 -11.16 -2.93 6.00
CA SER A 126 -9.70 -3.05 5.84
C SER A 126 -9.14 -1.66 5.50
N VAL A 127 -8.15 -1.21 6.27
CA VAL A 127 -7.62 0.17 6.16
C VAL A 127 -6.16 0.16 5.78
N LEU A 128 -5.86 0.85 4.68
CA LEU A 128 -4.51 1.14 4.19
C LEU A 128 -4.18 2.60 4.50
N GLU A 129 -3.06 2.82 5.18
CA GLU A 129 -2.52 4.15 5.47
C GLU A 129 -1.69 4.62 4.27
N THR A 130 -2.10 5.72 3.63
CA THR A 130 -1.41 6.24 2.42
C THR A 130 -0.06 6.87 2.75
N GLY A 131 0.18 7.20 4.04
CA GLY A 131 1.45 7.74 4.53
C GLY A 131 1.64 9.18 4.09
N GLY A 132 1.62 10.11 5.04
CA GLY A 132 1.55 11.56 4.80
C GLY A 132 2.77 12.23 4.16
N ASN A 133 3.27 11.75 3.03
CA ASN A 133 4.41 12.35 2.31
C ASN A 133 4.26 12.33 0.77
N GLY A 134 3.02 12.37 0.26
CA GLY A 134 2.73 12.58 -1.16
C GLY A 134 1.88 13.85 -1.39
N PRO A 135 1.85 14.42 -2.61
CA PRO A 135 0.91 15.47 -3.03
C PRO A 135 -0.51 14.89 -3.21
N ASP A 136 -0.92 14.00 -2.30
CA ASP A 136 -2.03 13.07 -2.47
C ASP A 136 -3.34 13.72 -2.03
N GLY A 137 -3.77 14.79 -2.73
CA GLY A 137 -5.17 15.26 -2.77
C GLY A 137 -5.94 15.42 -1.44
N GLY A 138 -5.26 15.43 -0.30
CA GLY A 138 -5.84 15.36 1.03
C GLY A 138 -6.44 14.01 1.45
N VAL A 139 -6.06 12.86 0.86
CA VAL A 139 -6.56 11.53 1.27
C VAL A 139 -5.58 10.86 2.25
N ASP A 140 -6.02 10.66 3.48
CA ASP A 140 -5.16 10.18 4.57
C ASP A 140 -5.23 8.65 4.74
N LEU A 141 -6.39 8.04 4.47
CA LEU A 141 -6.58 6.59 4.52
C LEU A 141 -7.44 6.09 3.35
N ILE A 142 -7.16 4.88 2.90
CA ILE A 142 -8.01 4.13 1.96
C ILE A 142 -8.65 2.97 2.74
N ALA A 143 -9.98 2.99 2.85
CA ALA A 143 -10.75 1.95 3.51
C ALA A 143 -11.47 1.08 2.48
N ARG A 144 -11.45 -0.24 2.64
CA ARG A 144 -12.23 -1.18 1.82
C ARG A 144 -13.16 -2.02 2.67
N LYS A 145 -14.37 -2.24 2.16
CA LYS A 145 -15.38 -3.09 2.79
C LYS A 145 -16.28 -3.66 1.72
N ASP A 146 -16.54 -4.97 1.79
CA ASP A 146 -17.45 -5.68 0.88
C ASP A 146 -17.13 -5.47 -0.62
N GLY A 147 -15.84 -5.34 -0.95
CA GLY A 147 -15.36 -5.09 -2.32
C GLY A 147 -15.43 -3.63 -2.79
N GLU A 148 -15.98 -2.74 -1.96
CA GLU A 148 -16.06 -1.30 -2.24
C GLU A 148 -14.87 -0.55 -1.65
N THR A 149 -14.49 0.56 -2.30
CA THR A 149 -13.37 1.42 -1.87
C THR A 149 -13.89 2.77 -1.41
N TYR A 150 -13.40 3.21 -0.26
CA TYR A 150 -13.75 4.46 0.41
C TYR A 150 -12.51 5.29 0.68
N LEU A 151 -12.52 6.55 0.27
CA LEU A 151 -11.45 7.51 0.59
C LEU A 151 -11.75 8.21 1.91
N VAL A 152 -10.76 8.30 2.79
CA VAL A 152 -10.94 8.91 4.11
C VAL A 152 -9.99 10.08 4.25
N GLN A 153 -10.55 11.24 4.61
CA GLN A 153 -9.80 12.45 4.92
C GLN A 153 -10.01 12.83 6.38
N CYS A 154 -8.91 12.97 7.10
CA CYS A 154 -8.82 13.37 8.50
C CYS A 154 -8.44 14.85 8.59
N LYS A 155 -9.33 15.69 9.13
CA LYS A 155 -9.03 17.11 9.42
C LYS A 155 -9.05 17.38 10.92
N GLN A 156 -7.90 17.80 11.46
CA GLN A 156 -7.72 18.05 12.89
C GLN A 156 -7.99 19.52 13.33
N TRP A 157 -8.54 19.63 14.55
CA TRP A 157 -8.75 20.70 15.56
C TRP A 157 -8.51 22.20 15.35
N ARG A 158 -7.73 22.71 14.37
CA ARG A 158 -7.48 24.18 14.34
C ARG A 158 -8.73 24.97 13.96
N SER A 159 -9.65 24.37 13.21
CA SER A 159 -10.98 24.91 13.02
C SER A 159 -11.98 24.08 13.85
N LEU A 160 -12.72 24.74 14.74
CA LEU A 160 -13.85 24.10 15.43
C LEU A 160 -14.91 23.56 14.46
N GLN A 161 -14.94 24.10 13.24
CA GLN A 161 -15.88 23.73 12.19
C GLN A 161 -15.19 23.42 10.87
N VAL A 162 -15.64 22.36 10.21
CA VAL A 162 -15.24 21.95 8.87
C VAL A 162 -16.29 22.42 7.86
N GLY A 163 -15.84 23.19 6.88
CA GLY A 163 -16.69 23.77 5.84
C GLY A 163 -16.80 22.91 4.57
N VAL A 164 -17.65 23.38 3.66
CA VAL A 164 -17.90 22.78 2.34
C VAL A 164 -16.64 22.54 1.49
N PRO A 165 -15.61 23.41 1.49
CA PRO A 165 -14.44 23.21 0.62
C PRO A 165 -13.76 21.85 0.81
N VAL A 166 -13.56 21.42 2.06
CA VAL A 166 -12.96 20.13 2.39
C VAL A 166 -13.80 18.97 1.84
N VAL A 167 -15.11 19.03 2.06
CA VAL A 167 -16.03 17.98 1.59
C VAL A 167 -16.07 17.92 0.05
N ARG A 168 -15.96 19.07 -0.62
CA ARG A 168 -15.89 19.15 -2.10
C ARG A 168 -14.58 18.61 -2.64
N GLU A 169 -13.47 18.89 -1.97
CA GLU A 169 -12.14 18.37 -2.33
C GLU A 169 -12.14 16.84 -2.30
N LEU A 170 -12.59 16.23 -1.20
CA LEU A 170 -12.72 14.78 -1.10
C LEU A 170 -13.67 14.20 -2.17
N TYR A 171 -14.80 14.87 -2.43
CA TYR A 171 -15.72 14.44 -3.49
C TYR A 171 -15.06 14.45 -4.88
N GLY A 172 -14.21 15.43 -5.16
CA GLY A 172 -13.41 15.49 -6.38
C GLY A 172 -12.40 14.34 -6.46
N ALA A 173 -11.71 14.06 -5.36
CA ALA A 173 -10.76 12.93 -5.27
C ALA A 173 -11.47 11.59 -5.49
N MET A 174 -12.65 11.37 -4.91
CA MET A 174 -13.45 10.16 -5.14
C MET A 174 -13.77 9.94 -6.62
N ALA A 175 -14.15 11.01 -7.33
CA ALA A 175 -14.45 10.93 -8.76
C ALA A 175 -13.19 10.65 -9.61
N ALA A 176 -12.03 11.16 -9.19
CA ALA A 176 -10.76 10.93 -9.86
C ALA A 176 -10.25 9.49 -9.66
N GLU A 177 -10.40 8.93 -8.46
CA GLU A 177 -9.91 7.59 -8.10
C GLU A 177 -10.94 6.46 -8.34
N GLY A 178 -12.18 6.81 -8.68
CA GLY A 178 -13.25 5.82 -8.87
C GLY A 178 -13.71 5.16 -7.57
N ALA A 179 -13.60 5.86 -6.44
CA ALA A 179 -14.03 5.36 -5.15
C ALA A 179 -15.57 5.35 -5.05
N THR A 180 -16.13 4.30 -4.42
CA THR A 180 -17.57 4.16 -4.21
C THR A 180 -18.11 5.22 -3.27
N GLY A 181 -17.31 5.60 -2.26
CA GLY A 181 -17.69 6.57 -1.25
C GLY A 181 -16.50 7.30 -0.64
N GLY A 182 -16.80 8.26 0.22
CA GLY A 182 -15.79 8.99 0.97
C GLY A 182 -16.23 9.33 2.39
N MET A 183 -15.27 9.48 3.29
CA MET A 183 -15.51 9.83 4.69
C MET A 183 -14.64 11.03 5.07
N VAL A 184 -15.26 12.10 5.56
CA VAL A 184 -14.54 13.19 6.20
C VAL A 184 -14.67 13.02 7.71
N ILE A 185 -13.54 12.93 8.40
CA ILE A 185 -13.47 12.66 9.84
C ILE A 185 -12.79 13.83 10.54
N THR A 186 -13.43 14.37 11.58
CA THR A 186 -12.91 15.50 12.35
C THR A 186 -13.23 15.37 13.83
N SER A 187 -12.37 15.91 14.70
CA SER A 187 -12.66 16.07 16.12
C SER A 187 -13.61 17.24 16.43
N GLY A 188 -13.82 18.14 15.45
CA GLY A 188 -14.72 19.28 15.54
C GLY A 188 -16.15 18.96 15.09
N ARG A 189 -16.83 19.95 14.51
CA ARG A 189 -18.18 19.84 13.95
C ARG A 189 -18.19 20.19 12.46
N PHE A 190 -19.22 19.76 11.72
CA PHE A 190 -19.44 20.21 10.34
C PHE A 190 -20.42 21.38 10.29
N THR A 191 -20.19 22.33 9.39
CA THR A 191 -21.14 23.41 9.13
C THR A 191 -22.43 22.85 8.50
N GLY A 192 -23.56 23.55 8.67
CA GLY A 192 -24.83 23.20 8.03
C GLY A 192 -24.71 23.01 6.51
N PRO A 193 -24.08 23.94 5.78
CA PRO A 193 -23.83 23.78 4.35
C PRO A 193 -22.97 22.55 3.99
N ALA A 194 -21.99 22.18 4.82
CA ALA A 194 -21.19 20.97 4.59
C ALA A 194 -22.04 19.71 4.71
N LYS A 195 -22.93 19.66 5.71
CA LYS A 195 -23.90 18.56 5.88
C LYS A 195 -24.88 18.48 4.70
N GLN A 196 -25.39 19.62 4.23
CA GLN A 196 -26.25 19.67 3.04
C GLN A 196 -25.51 19.23 1.78
N PHE A 197 -24.24 19.58 1.63
CA PHE A 197 -23.42 19.11 0.51
C PHE A 197 -23.15 17.61 0.61
N ALA A 198 -22.97 17.02 1.78
CA ALA A 198 -22.83 15.57 1.90
C ALA A 198 -24.16 14.82 1.66
N SER A 199 -25.30 15.45 1.97
CA SER A 199 -26.63 14.84 1.80
C SER A 199 -26.90 14.41 0.36
N GLY A 200 -27.39 13.18 0.19
CA GLY A 200 -27.71 12.60 -1.13
C GLY A 200 -26.49 12.23 -1.97
N ARG A 201 -25.27 12.28 -1.40
CA ARG A 201 -24.02 11.85 -2.04
C ARG A 201 -23.41 10.71 -1.24
N ASN A 202 -22.49 9.95 -1.85
CA ASN A 202 -21.76 8.87 -1.17
C ASN A 202 -20.67 9.43 -0.23
N LEU A 203 -21.01 10.44 0.57
CA LEU A 203 -20.12 11.11 1.50
C LEU A 203 -20.65 10.95 2.93
N ARG A 204 -19.82 10.40 3.81
CA ARG A 204 -20.12 10.28 5.23
C ARG A 204 -19.32 11.29 6.03
N LEU A 205 -20.02 12.09 6.84
CA LEU A 205 -19.40 13.05 7.73
C LEU A 205 -19.36 12.47 9.15
N VAL A 206 -18.17 12.40 9.74
CA VAL A 206 -17.94 11.87 11.08
C VAL A 206 -17.38 12.99 11.95
N ASP A 207 -18.25 13.59 12.76
CA ASP A 207 -17.85 14.64 13.70
C ASP A 207 -17.26 14.05 14.99
N GLY A 208 -16.79 14.92 15.87
CA GLY A 208 -16.15 14.50 17.12
C GLY A 208 -17.07 13.66 18.02
N GLU A 209 -18.37 13.92 18.01
CA GLU A 209 -19.32 13.14 18.82
C GLU A 209 -19.46 11.71 18.27
N LEU A 210 -19.65 11.56 16.95
CA LEU A 210 -19.74 10.25 16.31
C LEU A 210 -18.42 9.48 16.40
N LEU A 211 -17.28 10.16 16.22
CA LEU A 211 -15.96 9.57 16.36
C LEU A 211 -15.72 9.03 17.77
N ASN A 212 -16.08 9.80 18.80
CA ASN A 212 -15.98 9.36 20.19
C ASN A 212 -16.83 8.10 20.46
N LYS A 213 -18.01 7.98 19.83
CA LYS A 213 -18.83 6.75 19.91
C LYS A 213 -18.11 5.56 19.27
N TRP A 214 -17.45 5.75 18.14
CA TRP A 214 -16.67 4.69 17.49
C TRP A 214 -15.50 4.22 18.35
N ILE A 215 -14.77 5.17 18.96
CA ILE A 215 -13.66 4.89 19.88
C ILE A 215 -14.16 4.20 21.15
N ALA A 216 -15.29 4.64 21.70
CA ALA A 216 -15.88 4.00 22.88
C ALA A 216 -16.33 2.57 22.59
N ALA A 217 -16.85 2.31 21.38
CA ALA A 217 -17.23 0.97 20.93
C ALA A 217 -16.00 0.05 20.74
N SER A 218 -14.89 0.57 20.19
CA SER A 218 -13.66 -0.21 20.04
C SER A 218 -13.03 -0.58 21.39
N LYS A 219 -13.18 0.26 22.42
CA LYS A 219 -12.72 -0.06 23.79
C LYS A 219 -13.48 -1.20 24.47
N ARG A 220 -14.74 -1.47 24.08
CA ARG A 220 -15.60 -2.50 24.69
C ARG A 220 -15.45 -3.88 24.06
N ALA A 221 -14.99 -3.94 22.81
CA ALA A 221 -14.67 -5.19 22.14
C ALA A 221 -13.16 -5.46 22.27
N GLY A 222 -12.79 -6.42 23.12
CA GLY A 222 -11.38 -6.86 23.24
C GLY A 222 -10.77 -7.18 21.87
N PRO A 223 -9.47 -6.95 21.69
CA PRO A 223 -8.86 -6.94 20.36
C PRO A 223 -8.78 -8.37 19.79
N LYS A 224 -9.46 -8.62 18.67
CA LYS A 224 -8.97 -9.60 17.69
C LYS A 224 -7.92 -8.86 16.84
N PRO A 225 -6.63 -9.24 16.92
CA PRO A 225 -5.62 -8.66 16.05
C PRO A 225 -5.78 -9.27 14.66
N THR A 226 -6.74 -8.77 13.88
CA THR A 226 -6.75 -9.02 12.43
C THR A 226 -5.85 -7.99 11.80
N SER A 227 -4.55 -8.15 12.05
CA SER A 227 -3.55 -7.78 11.05
C SER A 227 -3.74 -8.81 9.93
N GLU A 228 -4.74 -8.61 9.08
CA GLU A 228 -4.74 -9.23 7.75
C GLU A 228 -3.59 -8.59 6.99
N VAL A 229 -2.40 -9.16 7.24
CA VAL A 229 -1.50 -9.52 6.16
C VAL A 229 -2.41 -10.10 5.09
N VAL A 230 -2.49 -9.43 3.95
CA VAL A 230 -3.02 -9.99 2.71
C VAL A 230 -2.44 -11.39 2.62
N GLU A 231 -3.23 -12.41 2.96
CA GLU A 231 -2.88 -13.80 2.70
C GLU A 231 -2.79 -13.88 1.19
N THR A 232 -1.54 -13.84 0.71
CA THR A 232 -1.18 -14.31 -0.60
C THR A 232 -1.84 -15.68 -0.74
N ARG A 233 -2.86 -15.73 -1.60
CA ARG A 233 -3.54 -16.93 -2.07
C ARG A 233 -2.57 -18.11 -2.02
N LYS A 234 -2.80 -19.00 -1.05
CA LYS A 234 -2.16 -20.31 -0.98
C LYS A 234 -2.57 -21.04 -2.24
N GLU A 235 -1.63 -21.26 -3.15
CA GLU A 235 -1.81 -22.22 -4.24
C GLU A 235 -2.15 -23.57 -3.61
N PRO A 236 -3.32 -24.17 -3.93
CA PRO A 236 -3.49 -25.58 -3.67
C PRO A 236 -2.59 -26.32 -4.65
N ALA A 237 -1.60 -27.02 -4.09
CA ALA A 237 -0.89 -28.09 -4.76
C ALA A 237 -1.93 -29.07 -5.32
N VAL A 238 -2.07 -29.09 -6.64
CA VAL A 238 -2.74 -30.16 -7.36
C VAL A 238 -1.64 -31.04 -7.91
N GLU A 239 -1.53 -32.21 -7.29
CA GLU A 239 -0.77 -33.34 -7.80
C GLU A 239 -1.15 -33.62 -9.25
N ALA A 240 -0.14 -33.88 -10.06
CA ALA A 240 -0.28 -34.31 -11.43
C ALA A 240 -1.15 -35.57 -11.53
N PRO A 241 -1.99 -35.65 -12.56
CA PRO A 241 -1.78 -36.73 -13.50
C PRO A 241 -1.65 -36.25 -14.93
N ALA A 242 -0.91 -37.06 -15.65
CA ALA A 242 -0.49 -36.90 -17.01
C ALA A 242 -1.61 -37.13 -18.04
N VAL A 243 -1.24 -36.79 -19.27
CA VAL A 243 -1.71 -37.31 -20.56
C VAL A 243 -2.75 -36.45 -21.29
N ALA A 244 -2.20 -35.66 -22.21
CA ALA A 244 -2.58 -35.48 -23.62
C ALA A 244 -4.07 -35.33 -23.98
N THR A 245 -4.41 -34.24 -24.67
CA THR A 245 -4.50 -34.18 -26.14
C THR A 245 -4.78 -32.75 -26.58
N ALA A 246 -4.19 -32.36 -27.71
CA ALA A 246 -4.19 -31.04 -28.33
C ALA A 246 -5.58 -30.41 -28.56
N VAL A 247 -5.69 -29.09 -28.37
CA VAL A 247 -6.32 -28.18 -29.35
C VAL A 247 -5.64 -26.80 -29.26
N THR A 248 -5.04 -26.40 -30.38
CA THR A 248 -4.58 -25.05 -30.68
C THR A 248 -5.76 -24.08 -30.83
N VAL A 249 -5.87 -23.08 -29.96
CA VAL A 249 -6.62 -21.84 -30.26
C VAL A 249 -5.80 -20.65 -29.77
N VAL A 250 -5.07 -20.08 -30.73
CA VAL A 250 -4.71 -18.67 -30.89
C VAL A 250 -4.93 -17.71 -29.70
N GLU A 251 -3.82 -17.31 -29.10
CA GLU A 251 -3.36 -15.92 -28.94
C GLU A 251 -4.39 -14.81 -29.28
N GLU A 252 -5.24 -14.43 -28.34
CA GLU A 252 -5.92 -13.12 -28.39
C GLU A 252 -5.98 -12.48 -27.00
N LEU A 253 -4.81 -12.03 -26.52
CA LEU A 253 -4.69 -11.16 -25.35
C LEU A 253 -5.28 -9.77 -25.65
N ILE A 254 -6.50 -9.56 -25.17
CA ILE A 254 -7.01 -8.36 -24.48
C ILE A 254 -6.44 -7.01 -24.97
N LYS A 255 -7.06 -6.44 -26.01
CA LYS A 255 -7.08 -4.97 -26.22
C LYS A 255 -8.20 -4.35 -25.37
N PRO A 256 -8.01 -3.16 -24.78
CA PRO A 256 -9.08 -2.48 -24.05
C PRO A 256 -10.24 -2.21 -25.02
N ALA A 257 -11.42 -2.74 -24.69
CA ALA A 257 -12.62 -2.54 -25.49
C ALA A 257 -12.90 -1.03 -25.64
N ALA A 258 -13.08 -0.57 -26.87
CA ALA A 258 -13.27 0.84 -27.17
C ALA A 258 -14.55 1.38 -26.49
N PRO A 259 -14.48 2.50 -25.75
CA PRO A 259 -15.64 3.08 -25.09
C PRO A 259 -16.68 3.59 -26.09
N ALA A 260 -17.94 3.64 -25.68
CA ALA A 260 -19.01 4.27 -26.46
C ALA A 260 -18.90 5.81 -26.45
N CYS A 261 -19.25 6.44 -27.57
CA CYS A 261 -19.25 7.89 -27.72
C CYS A 261 -20.31 8.55 -26.83
N PRO A 262 -19.98 9.62 -26.07
CA PRO A 262 -20.93 10.28 -25.17
C PRO A 262 -22.09 10.99 -25.89
N HIS A 263 -21.97 11.27 -27.19
CA HIS A 263 -23.00 12.00 -27.94
C HIS A 263 -23.91 11.12 -28.80
N CYS A 264 -23.38 10.04 -29.40
CA CYS A 264 -24.15 9.21 -30.33
C CYS A 264 -24.08 7.70 -30.01
N LYS A 265 -23.42 7.32 -28.91
CA LYS A 265 -23.25 5.94 -28.44
C LYS A 265 -22.54 4.96 -29.39
N LYS A 266 -22.10 5.42 -30.57
CA LYS A 266 -21.28 4.64 -31.50
C LYS A 266 -19.89 4.36 -30.93
N GLN A 267 -19.25 3.28 -31.37
CA GLN A 267 -17.90 2.91 -30.96
C GLN A 267 -16.87 4.00 -31.28
N MET A 268 -15.89 4.18 -30.41
CA MET A 268 -14.81 5.14 -30.57
C MET A 268 -13.56 4.47 -31.16
N VAL A 269 -12.73 5.26 -31.83
CA VAL A 269 -11.45 4.83 -32.42
C VAL A 269 -10.33 5.73 -31.92
N ILE A 270 -9.13 5.18 -31.70
CA ILE A 270 -7.98 5.97 -31.25
C ILE A 270 -7.50 6.85 -32.41
N ARG A 271 -7.25 8.14 -32.12
CA ARG A 271 -6.70 9.12 -33.06
C ARG A 271 -5.62 9.94 -32.34
N VAL A 272 -4.67 10.46 -33.12
CA VAL A 272 -3.60 11.33 -32.62
C VAL A 272 -4.02 12.79 -32.78
N ALA A 273 -3.91 13.59 -31.72
CA ALA A 273 -4.20 15.02 -31.78
C ALA A 273 -3.11 15.75 -32.59
N ARG A 274 -3.52 16.46 -33.65
CA ARG A 274 -2.61 17.21 -34.53
C ARG A 274 -2.32 18.63 -34.03
N SER A 275 -3.10 19.15 -33.09
CA SER A 275 -2.99 20.52 -32.57
C SER A 275 -3.58 20.65 -31.16
N GLY A 276 -3.13 21.65 -30.40
CA GLY A 276 -3.57 21.94 -29.02
C GLY A 276 -2.61 21.44 -27.94
N ALA A 277 -2.99 21.61 -26.67
CA ALA A 277 -2.15 21.27 -25.50
C ALA A 277 -1.76 19.78 -25.39
N ASN A 278 -2.45 18.90 -26.12
CA ASN A 278 -2.19 17.47 -26.20
C ASN A 278 -1.70 17.03 -27.60
N ALA A 279 -1.10 17.92 -28.39
CA ALA A 279 -0.58 17.58 -29.72
C ALA A 279 0.42 16.40 -29.62
N GLY A 280 0.22 15.38 -30.45
CA GLY A 280 0.96 14.12 -30.40
C GLY A 280 0.39 13.07 -29.43
N GLY A 281 -0.62 13.41 -28.62
CA GLY A 281 -1.30 12.48 -27.71
C GLY A 281 -2.40 11.67 -28.38
N ASP A 282 -2.59 10.43 -27.91
CA ASP A 282 -3.68 9.54 -28.32
C ASP A 282 -4.99 9.91 -27.59
N PHE A 283 -6.10 9.96 -28.33
CA PHE A 283 -7.43 10.15 -27.77
C PHE A 283 -8.46 9.29 -28.49
N TRP A 284 -9.55 8.95 -27.81
CA TRP A 284 -10.70 8.31 -28.42
C TRP A 284 -11.51 9.35 -29.20
N GLY A 285 -11.66 9.17 -30.50
CA GLY A 285 -12.56 9.94 -31.37
C GLY A 285 -13.75 9.10 -31.84
N CYS A 286 -14.92 9.71 -31.97
CA CYS A 286 -16.11 9.02 -32.49
C CYS A 286 -15.88 8.49 -33.92
N SER A 287 -16.28 7.23 -34.18
CA SER A 287 -16.24 6.61 -35.52
C SER A 287 -17.09 7.36 -36.56
N ALA A 288 -18.13 8.08 -36.14
CA ALA A 288 -19.02 8.83 -37.04
C ALA A 288 -18.55 10.26 -37.34
N TYR A 289 -17.29 10.61 -37.06
CA TYR A 289 -16.70 11.88 -37.49
C TYR A 289 -16.70 11.97 -39.03
N PRO A 290 -17.12 13.11 -39.66
CA PRO A 290 -17.32 14.44 -39.07
C PRO A 290 -18.74 14.72 -38.53
N LYS A 291 -19.71 13.81 -38.70
CA LYS A 291 -21.12 13.99 -38.28
C LYS A 291 -21.28 14.01 -36.76
N CYS A 292 -20.37 13.37 -36.02
CA CYS A 292 -20.30 13.43 -34.56
C CYS A 292 -18.87 13.73 -34.12
N ARG A 293 -18.67 14.77 -33.29
CA ARG A 293 -17.36 15.24 -32.82
C ARG A 293 -17.04 14.83 -31.37
N GLY A 294 -17.64 13.74 -30.88
CA GLY A 294 -17.37 13.24 -29.53
C GLY A 294 -15.94 12.74 -29.35
N ILE A 295 -15.31 13.15 -28.25
CA ILE A 295 -13.93 12.79 -27.88
C ILE A 295 -13.86 12.29 -26.42
N ARG A 296 -12.91 11.40 -26.10
CA ARG A 296 -12.54 11.01 -24.73
C ARG A 296 -11.02 10.89 -24.62
N THR A 297 -10.43 11.35 -23.53
CA THR A 297 -8.99 11.26 -23.27
C THR A 297 -8.59 9.83 -22.89
N ILE A 298 -7.40 9.41 -23.29
CA ILE A 298 -6.80 8.13 -22.86
C ILE A 298 -5.82 8.47 -21.74
N PHE A 299 -6.16 8.13 -20.50
CA PHE A 299 -5.22 8.26 -19.38
C PHE A 299 -4.18 7.14 -19.48
N LYS A 300 -2.93 7.49 -19.78
CA LYS A 300 -1.79 6.62 -19.47
C LYS A 300 -1.57 6.73 -17.96
N LEU A 301 -1.85 5.67 -17.22
CA LEU A 301 -1.37 5.49 -15.86
C LEU A 301 0.16 5.49 -15.92
N LEU A 302 0.80 6.51 -15.34
CA LEU A 302 2.23 6.55 -15.05
C LEU A 302 2.38 6.74 -13.54
#